data_AF-Q6CCH2-F1
#
_entry.id   AF-Q6CCH2-F1
#
_cell.length_a   1.000
_cell.length_b   1.000
_cell.length_c   1.000
_cell.angle_alpha   90.00
_cell.angle_beta   90.00
_cell.angle_gamma   90.00
#
_symmetry.space_group_name_H-M   'P 1'
#
loop_
_entity.id
_entity.type
_entity.pdbx_description
1 polymer ?
#
loop_
_entity_poly.entity_id
_entity_poly.type
_entity_poly.pdbx_seq_one_letter_code
_entity_poly.pdbx_strand_id
1 'polypeptide(L)'
;MPPRCTATTVKGEQCKNQSVVTVSSGHYCGVHGKVKPATTGKYNRKVLVDNKPQIEAKQGYIYVYSLCEGKNKGGRVNANPQIFNHERQAFESLPANLTLVKVGYTTKTPRKRLQEWSKQCQHAIELLPNPKYPIQRRNQETYDASENGWLIYKEAKSPQAIETQVHNLLWQLFGKGHVVCDGCHKNISDGEVRTRTDNGMNRHVEWFCLDRRDVPVVYEIVGCLTNGGDPEELPAVMTRLKLAPKVKQKSGGCCCQ
;
A
#
# COMPACT_ATOMS: atom_id res chain seq x y z
N MET A 1 47.05 8.27 -24.36
CA MET A 1 45.76 8.76 -23.81
C MET A 1 45.14 7.64 -22.99
N PRO A 2 44.58 7.90 -21.80
CA PRO A 2 43.91 6.85 -21.03
C PRO A 2 42.71 6.29 -21.81
N PRO A 3 42.45 4.98 -21.75
CA PRO A 3 41.33 4.39 -22.48
C PRO A 3 40.00 4.99 -22.03
N ARG A 4 39.03 5.07 -22.93
CA ARG A 4 37.66 5.48 -22.58
C ARG A 4 36.87 4.28 -22.05
N CYS A 5 35.91 4.57 -21.18
CA CYS A 5 34.99 3.56 -20.69
C CYS A 5 34.21 2.93 -21.85
N THR A 6 34.16 1.60 -21.86
CA THR A 6 33.50 0.80 -22.90
C THR A 6 32.02 0.52 -22.60
N ALA A 7 31.51 0.90 -21.43
CA ALA A 7 30.12 0.72 -21.05
C ALA A 7 29.18 1.73 -21.72
N THR A 8 27.92 1.33 -21.93
CA THR A 8 26.83 2.21 -22.35
C THR A 8 26.05 2.73 -21.14
N THR A 9 25.54 3.97 -21.24
CA THR A 9 24.65 4.57 -20.25
C THR A 9 23.25 3.97 -20.34
N VAL A 10 22.40 4.25 -19.34
CA VAL A 10 20.98 3.89 -19.35
C VAL A 10 20.19 4.45 -20.55
N LYS A 11 20.70 5.48 -21.23
CA LYS A 11 20.12 6.04 -22.45
C LYS A 11 20.65 5.38 -23.73
N GLY A 12 21.45 4.31 -23.61
CA GLY A 12 22.06 3.61 -24.75
C GLY A 12 23.31 4.30 -25.33
N GLU A 13 23.68 5.48 -24.85
CA GLU A 13 24.86 6.21 -25.32
C GLU A 13 26.17 5.68 -24.72
N GLN A 14 27.27 5.74 -25.46
CA GLN A 14 28.59 5.34 -24.94
C GLN A 14 29.06 6.24 -23.79
N CYS A 15 29.56 5.64 -22.71
CA CYS A 15 30.10 6.37 -21.58
C CYS A 15 31.32 7.22 -21.98
N LYS A 16 31.26 8.52 -21.69
CA LYS A 16 32.32 9.48 -22.05
C LYS A 16 33.45 9.56 -21.01
N ASN A 17 33.32 8.87 -19.88
CA ASN A 17 34.30 8.92 -18.79
C ASN A 17 35.58 8.16 -19.15
N GLN A 18 36.71 8.62 -18.60
CA GLN A 18 37.97 7.89 -18.68
C GLN A 18 37.90 6.60 -17.85
N SER A 19 38.51 5.54 -18.36
CA SER A 19 38.61 4.27 -17.64
C SER A 19 39.62 4.40 -16.50
N VAL A 20 39.29 3.76 -15.37
CA VAL A 20 40.19 3.63 -14.22
C VAL A 20 40.50 2.17 -13.90
N VAL A 21 39.78 1.23 -14.52
CA VAL A 21 39.97 -0.22 -14.39
C VAL A 21 39.96 -0.85 -15.78
N THR A 22 40.89 -1.77 -16.03
CA THR A 22 40.94 -2.59 -17.24
C THR A 22 40.81 -4.05 -16.85
N VAL A 23 39.90 -4.77 -17.50
CA VAL A 23 39.70 -6.22 -17.34
C VAL A 23 39.70 -6.86 -18.73
N SER A 24 39.74 -8.19 -18.81
CA SER A 24 39.75 -8.92 -20.08
C SER A 24 38.55 -8.61 -20.99
N SER A 25 37.43 -8.15 -20.42
CA SER A 25 36.22 -7.75 -21.15
C SER A 25 36.18 -6.28 -21.58
N GLY A 26 37.15 -5.43 -21.19
CA GLY A 26 37.21 -4.01 -21.58
C GLY A 26 37.71 -3.06 -20.49
N HIS A 27 37.55 -1.76 -20.76
CA HIS A 27 37.98 -0.68 -19.87
C HIS A 27 36.76 0.02 -19.23
N TYR A 28 36.77 0.23 -17.92
CA TYR A 28 35.62 0.75 -17.15
C TYR A 28 36.02 1.92 -16.23
N CYS A 29 35.12 2.90 -16.10
CA CYS A 29 35.28 4.03 -15.16
C CYS A 29 34.84 3.64 -13.75
N GLY A 30 35.13 4.47 -12.74
CA GLY A 30 34.81 4.16 -11.33
C GLY A 30 33.31 3.96 -11.03
N VAL A 31 32.43 4.45 -11.91
CA VAL A 31 30.98 4.23 -11.82
C VAL A 31 30.62 2.82 -12.32
N HIS A 32 31.21 2.39 -13.45
CA HIS A 32 30.95 1.08 -14.06
C HIS A 32 31.88 -0.04 -13.54
N GLY A 33 32.87 0.28 -12.72
CA GLY A 33 33.85 -0.66 -12.16
C GLY A 33 33.54 -1.20 -10.77
N LYS A 34 32.37 -0.90 -10.18
CA LYS A 34 31.98 -1.42 -8.85
C LYS A 34 31.40 -2.83 -8.95
N VAL A 35 32.26 -3.81 -9.21
CA VAL A 35 31.94 -5.24 -9.00
C VAL A 35 32.99 -5.79 -8.03
N LYS A 36 32.57 -6.20 -6.82
CA LYS A 36 33.48 -6.85 -5.86
C LYS A 36 33.90 -8.22 -6.43
N PRO A 37 35.20 -8.58 -6.43
CA PRO A 37 35.62 -9.89 -6.89
C PRO A 37 35.28 -10.94 -5.84
N ALA A 38 34.48 -11.95 -6.21
CA ALA A 38 34.35 -13.17 -5.44
C ALA A 38 35.47 -14.14 -5.86
N THR A 39 36.18 -14.62 -4.86
CA THR A 39 37.35 -15.51 -4.92
C THR A 39 37.04 -16.87 -5.57
N THR A 40 37.95 -17.26 -6.47
CA THR A 40 38.41 -18.62 -6.81
C THR A 40 37.42 -19.79 -6.79
N GLY A 41 37.12 -20.30 -7.99
CA GLY A 41 36.57 -21.64 -8.20
C GLY A 41 36.51 -21.98 -9.68
N LYS A 42 37.54 -22.67 -10.20
CA LYS A 42 37.53 -23.28 -11.54
C LYS A 42 36.34 -24.23 -11.65
N TYR A 43 35.49 -24.13 -12.67
CA TYR A 43 34.91 -25.26 -13.42
C TYR A 43 34.19 -24.76 -14.68
N ASN A 44 34.20 -25.62 -15.71
CA ASN A 44 33.93 -25.33 -17.11
C ASN A 44 32.48 -24.94 -17.44
N ARG A 45 32.42 -24.11 -18.49
CA ARG A 45 31.29 -23.58 -19.23
C ARG A 45 30.26 -24.65 -19.66
N LYS A 46 29.08 -24.65 -19.03
CA LYS A 46 27.81 -24.84 -19.75
C LYS A 46 27.10 -23.48 -19.76
N VAL A 47 26.79 -22.99 -20.94
CA VAL A 47 25.97 -21.81 -21.16
C VAL A 47 24.58 -22.14 -20.64
N LEU A 48 24.31 -21.79 -19.38
CA LEU A 48 22.95 -21.57 -18.91
C LEU A 48 22.64 -20.12 -19.27
N VAL A 49 21.68 -19.96 -20.17
CA VAL A 49 21.03 -18.67 -20.40
C VAL A 49 20.32 -18.34 -19.10
N ASP A 50 21.02 -17.65 -18.20
CA ASP A 50 20.41 -17.06 -17.02
C ASP A 50 19.52 -15.92 -17.51
N ASN A 51 18.29 -16.27 -17.90
CA ASN A 51 17.13 -15.39 -17.85
C ASN A 51 16.89 -15.03 -16.38
N LYS A 52 17.80 -14.28 -15.76
CA LYS A 52 17.59 -13.74 -14.43
C LYS A 52 16.68 -12.52 -14.63
N PRO A 53 15.39 -12.60 -14.23
CA PRO A 53 14.51 -11.45 -14.34
C PRO A 53 15.18 -10.27 -13.62
N GLN A 54 15.27 -9.13 -14.31
CA GLN A 54 15.67 -7.87 -13.71
C GLN A 54 14.77 -7.67 -12.49
N ILE A 55 15.29 -7.88 -11.27
CA ILE A 55 14.50 -7.68 -10.05
C ILE A 55 14.31 -6.16 -9.94
N GLU A 56 13.16 -5.70 -10.40
CA GLU A 56 12.77 -4.30 -10.43
C GLU A 56 12.95 -3.69 -9.04
N ALA A 57 13.57 -2.50 -8.99
CA ALA A 57 13.86 -1.85 -7.72
C ALA A 57 12.55 -1.52 -6.99
N LYS A 58 12.31 -2.23 -5.89
CA LYS A 58 11.15 -2.06 -5.01
C LYS A 58 11.08 -0.65 -4.43
N GLN A 59 9.88 -0.07 -4.44
CA GLN A 59 9.56 1.23 -3.86
C GLN A 59 8.91 1.11 -2.48
N GLY A 60 8.12 0.06 -2.24
CA GLY A 60 7.45 -0.16 -0.96
C GLY A 60 6.36 -1.22 -1.03
N TYR A 61 5.39 -1.11 -0.12
CA TYR A 61 4.20 -1.96 -0.06
C TYR A 61 2.92 -1.14 0.10
N ILE A 62 1.87 -1.56 -0.58
CA ILE A 62 0.49 -1.32 -0.13
C ILE A 62 0.11 -2.48 0.80
N TYR A 63 -0.50 -2.18 1.94
CA TYR A 63 -0.89 -3.18 2.93
C TYR A 63 -2.27 -2.87 3.49
N VAL A 64 -2.95 -3.92 3.94
CA VAL A 64 -4.30 -3.86 4.47
C VAL A 64 -4.27 -4.31 5.92
N TYR A 65 -5.01 -3.65 6.79
CA TYR A 65 -5.12 -4.03 8.19
C TYR A 65 -6.50 -3.71 8.75
N SER A 66 -6.82 -4.34 9.88
CA SER A 66 -8.07 -4.16 10.61
C SER A 66 -7.77 -3.91 12.08
N LEU A 67 -8.76 -3.38 12.79
CA LEU A 67 -8.79 -3.48 14.25
C LEU A 67 -8.95 -4.96 14.64
N CYS A 68 -8.18 -5.42 15.62
CA CYS A 68 -8.37 -6.75 16.18
C CYS A 68 -9.74 -6.85 16.85
N GLU A 69 -10.36 -8.01 16.71
CA GLU A 69 -11.58 -8.37 17.43
C GLU A 69 -11.25 -8.97 18.80
N GLY A 70 -11.90 -8.45 19.84
CA GLY A 70 -11.78 -8.98 21.20
C GLY A 70 -10.54 -8.51 21.96
N LYS A 71 -10.13 -9.31 22.96
CA LYS A 71 -8.95 -9.03 23.79
C LYS A 71 -7.71 -9.58 23.11
N ASN A 72 -6.72 -8.73 22.86
CA ASN A 72 -5.41 -9.21 22.43
C ASN A 72 -4.66 -9.88 23.60
N LYS A 73 -3.70 -10.75 23.29
CA LYS A 73 -2.83 -11.46 24.27
C LYS A 73 -2.02 -10.53 25.20
N GLY A 74 -2.03 -9.22 24.96
CA GLY A 74 -1.45 -8.18 25.82
C GLY A 74 -2.45 -7.40 26.66
N GLY A 75 -3.69 -7.88 26.83
CA GLY A 75 -4.73 -7.22 27.63
C GLY A 75 -5.34 -5.96 27.01
N ARG A 76 -4.79 -5.47 25.90
CA ARG A 76 -5.35 -4.36 25.12
C ARG A 76 -6.64 -4.82 24.44
N VAL A 77 -7.74 -4.23 24.85
CA VAL A 77 -9.05 -4.39 24.22
C VAL A 77 -9.25 -3.16 23.37
N ASN A 78 -9.59 -3.32 22.09
CA ASN A 78 -10.31 -2.24 21.43
C ASN A 78 -11.68 -2.21 22.12
N ALA A 79 -11.89 -1.31 23.08
CA ALA A 79 -13.22 -1.08 23.61
C ALA A 79 -14.10 -0.76 22.40
N ASN A 80 -15.05 -1.66 22.10
CA ASN A 80 -15.88 -1.77 20.89
C ASN A 80 -15.55 -0.74 19.80
N PRO A 81 -15.01 -1.14 18.62
CA PRO A 81 -14.81 -0.18 17.54
C PRO A 81 -16.09 0.63 17.34
N GLN A 82 -16.02 1.92 17.65
CA GLN A 82 -17.14 2.83 17.47
C GLN A 82 -17.03 3.40 16.08
N ILE A 83 -18.15 3.45 15.38
CA ILE A 83 -18.29 4.19 14.14
C ILE A 83 -19.02 5.49 14.43
N PHE A 84 -18.55 6.57 13.81
CA PHE A 84 -19.28 7.83 13.86
C PHE A 84 -20.40 7.83 12.82
N ASN A 85 -21.65 7.85 13.28
CA ASN A 85 -22.82 8.00 12.43
C ASN A 85 -23.03 9.49 12.13
N HIS A 86 -22.79 9.89 10.87
CA HIS A 86 -22.92 11.29 10.43
C HIS A 86 -24.35 11.81 10.41
N GLU A 87 -25.34 10.94 10.19
CA GLU A 87 -26.75 11.36 10.19
C GLU A 87 -27.22 11.67 11.61
N ARG A 88 -26.79 10.85 12.57
CA ARG A 88 -27.19 10.98 13.98
C ARG A 88 -26.23 11.81 14.82
N GLN A 89 -25.10 12.23 14.24
CA GLN A 89 -24.01 12.93 14.92
C GLN A 89 -23.57 12.21 16.21
N ALA A 90 -23.56 10.89 16.20
CA ALA A 90 -23.37 10.06 17.39
C ALA A 90 -22.41 8.89 17.12
N PHE A 91 -21.77 8.42 18.19
CA PHE A 91 -20.96 7.21 18.15
C PHE A 91 -21.84 5.99 18.41
N GLU A 92 -21.73 5.02 17.50
CA GLU A 92 -22.46 3.76 17.57
C GLU A 92 -21.48 2.60 17.64
N SER A 93 -21.86 1.53 18.33
CA SER A 93 -21.07 0.30 18.32
C SER A 93 -21.08 -0.30 16.92
N LEU A 94 -19.93 -0.73 16.42
CA LEU A 94 -19.83 -1.42 15.14
C LEU A 94 -20.68 -2.72 15.18
N PRO A 95 -21.66 -2.88 14.27
CA PRO A 95 -22.45 -4.10 14.17
C PRO A 95 -21.58 -5.35 13.95
N ALA A 96 -22.00 -6.49 14.50
CA ALA A 96 -21.20 -7.72 14.50
C ALA A 96 -20.86 -8.25 13.09
N ASN A 97 -21.73 -8.00 12.09
CA ASN A 97 -21.51 -8.41 10.70
C ASN A 97 -20.56 -7.47 9.93
N LEU A 98 -20.22 -6.32 10.50
CA LEU A 98 -19.33 -5.33 9.89
C LEU A 98 -17.91 -5.43 10.46
N THR A 99 -16.96 -4.88 9.71
CA THR A 99 -15.58 -4.71 10.12
C THR A 99 -15.02 -3.38 9.60
N LEU A 100 -13.98 -2.88 10.26
CA LEU A 100 -13.26 -1.68 9.85
C LEU A 100 -11.90 -2.07 9.25
N VAL A 101 -11.73 -1.76 7.98
CA VAL A 101 -10.47 -2.00 7.25
C VAL A 101 -9.80 -0.67 6.96
N LYS A 102 -8.47 -0.67 6.93
CA LYS A 102 -7.68 0.44 6.43
C LYS A 102 -6.62 -0.07 5.45
N VAL A 103 -6.39 0.72 4.41
CA VAL A 103 -5.33 0.49 3.42
C VAL A 103 -4.29 1.58 3.60
N GLY A 104 -3.01 1.20 3.62
CA GLY A 104 -1.91 2.14 3.73
C GLY A 104 -0.75 1.81 2.81
N TYR A 105 0.08 2.81 2.55
CA TYR A 105 1.38 2.66 1.90
C TYR A 105 2.55 2.72 2.91
N THR A 106 3.64 2.02 2.62
CA THR A 106 4.91 2.17 3.34
C THR A 106 6.13 1.86 2.48
N THR A 107 7.22 2.60 2.67
CA THR A 107 8.57 2.28 2.14
C THR A 107 9.31 1.24 3.00
N LYS A 108 8.83 1.01 4.24
CA LYS A 108 9.34 -0.02 5.15
C LYS A 108 8.61 -1.35 4.88
N THR A 109 8.66 -2.28 5.83
CA THR A 109 7.78 -3.45 5.77
C THR A 109 6.43 -3.17 6.44
N PRO A 110 5.33 -3.78 5.98
CA PRO A 110 4.01 -3.64 6.61
C PRO A 110 4.04 -3.96 8.10
N ARG A 111 4.77 -5.01 8.50
CA ARG A 111 4.94 -5.40 9.91
C ARG A 111 5.55 -4.28 10.76
N LYS A 112 6.64 -3.65 10.28
CA LYS A 112 7.27 -2.52 10.97
C LYS A 112 6.32 -1.32 11.05
N ARG A 113 5.63 -1.01 9.94
CA ARG A 113 4.68 0.11 9.90
C ARG A 113 3.49 -0.11 10.84
N LEU A 114 2.98 -1.33 10.94
CA LEU A 114 1.90 -1.69 11.84
C LEU A 114 2.33 -1.56 13.32
N GLN A 115 3.57 -1.95 13.66
CA GLN A 115 4.11 -1.75 15.01
C GLN A 115 4.21 -0.27 15.39
N GLU A 116 4.65 0.59 14.47
CA GLU A 116 4.65 2.04 14.69
C GLU A 116 3.24 2.56 14.96
N TRP A 117 2.28 2.14 14.13
CA TRP A 117 0.88 2.56 14.25
C TRP A 117 0.24 2.11 15.56
N SER A 118 0.49 0.86 15.99
CA SER A 118 -0.02 0.34 17.27
C SER A 118 0.61 1.06 18.47
N LYS A 119 1.87 1.49 18.39
CA LYS A 119 2.51 2.32 19.43
C LYS A 119 1.96 3.74 19.45
N GLN A 120 1.68 4.33 18.29
CA GLN A 120 1.18 5.70 18.21
C GLN A 120 -0.28 5.80 18.63
N CYS A 121 -1.14 4.95 18.07
CA CYS A 121 -2.59 5.07 18.24
C CYS A 121 -3.10 4.23 19.42
N GLN A 122 -2.27 3.36 19.99
CA GLN A 122 -2.61 2.41 21.06
C GLN A 122 -3.77 1.46 20.72
N HIS A 123 -4.20 1.38 19.46
CA HIS A 123 -5.14 0.39 18.98
C HIS A 123 -4.51 -0.99 18.82
N ALA A 124 -5.30 -2.00 19.12
CA ALA A 124 -5.03 -3.38 18.75
C ALA A 124 -5.37 -3.54 17.25
N ILE A 125 -4.35 -3.73 16.41
CA ILE A 125 -4.49 -3.85 14.96
C ILE A 125 -3.82 -5.12 14.45
N GLU A 126 -4.36 -5.71 13.40
CA GLU A 126 -3.85 -6.91 12.76
C GLU A 126 -3.66 -6.71 11.25
N LEU A 127 -2.55 -7.24 10.71
CA LEU A 127 -2.32 -7.26 9.27
C LEU A 127 -3.28 -8.24 8.60
N LEU A 128 -3.79 -7.81 7.47
CA LEU A 128 -4.58 -8.59 6.54
C LEU A 128 -3.77 -8.78 5.24
N PRO A 129 -4.03 -9.84 4.45
CA PRO A 129 -4.88 -11.02 4.69
C PRO A 129 -4.49 -11.84 5.94
N ASN A 130 -5.47 -12.54 6.53
CA ASN A 130 -5.29 -13.49 7.64
C ASN A 130 -6.17 -14.73 7.41
N PRO A 131 -6.11 -15.79 8.26
CA PRO A 131 -6.95 -16.97 8.04
C PRO A 131 -8.47 -16.72 8.04
N LYS A 132 -8.95 -15.64 8.70
CA LYS A 132 -10.37 -15.25 8.67
C LYS A 132 -10.76 -14.65 7.31
N TYR A 133 -9.84 -13.92 6.70
CA TYR A 133 -10.01 -13.24 5.42
C TYR A 133 -8.88 -13.64 4.48
N PRO A 134 -8.95 -14.85 3.88
CA PRO A 134 -7.89 -15.33 3.02
C PRO A 134 -7.83 -14.53 1.71
N ILE A 135 -6.63 -14.40 1.15
CA ILE A 135 -6.43 -13.86 -0.19
C ILE A 135 -6.84 -14.91 -1.24
N GLN A 136 -7.56 -14.47 -2.27
CA GLN A 136 -7.82 -15.33 -3.42
C GLN A 136 -6.56 -15.48 -4.29
N ARG A 137 -6.41 -16.63 -4.96
CA ARG A 137 -5.23 -16.93 -5.81
C ARG A 137 -4.94 -15.87 -6.88
N ARG A 138 -5.98 -15.19 -7.35
CA ARG A 138 -5.93 -14.14 -8.40
C ARG A 138 -5.09 -12.93 -8.01
N ASN A 139 -4.91 -12.70 -6.70
CA ASN A 139 -4.29 -11.47 -6.18
C ASN A 139 -2.84 -11.69 -5.71
N GLN A 140 -2.17 -12.73 -6.22
CA GLN A 140 -0.87 -13.17 -5.68
C GLN A 140 0.36 -12.63 -6.41
N GLU A 141 0.25 -12.10 -7.63
CA GLU A 141 1.42 -11.76 -8.45
C GLU A 141 2.36 -10.74 -7.78
N THR A 142 1.79 -9.66 -7.24
CA THR A 142 2.56 -8.66 -6.48
C THR A 142 2.50 -8.87 -4.97
N TYR A 143 1.79 -9.89 -4.48
CA TYR A 143 1.60 -10.11 -3.05
C TYR A 143 2.76 -10.88 -2.43
N ASP A 144 3.41 -10.25 -1.46
CA ASP A 144 4.46 -10.84 -0.64
C ASP A 144 3.85 -11.44 0.64
N ALA A 145 3.66 -12.76 0.64
CA ALA A 145 3.10 -13.49 1.78
C ALA A 145 3.99 -13.45 3.04
N SER A 146 5.30 -13.17 2.90
CA SER A 146 6.18 -13.06 4.07
C SER A 146 5.93 -11.75 4.84
N GLU A 147 5.58 -10.70 4.10
CA GLU A 147 5.38 -9.35 4.62
C GLU A 147 3.90 -8.94 4.74
N ASN A 148 2.96 -9.73 4.22
CA ASN A 148 1.53 -9.44 4.15
C ASN A 148 1.25 -8.09 3.48
N GLY A 149 1.78 -7.89 2.27
CA GLY A 149 1.56 -6.67 1.49
C GLY A 149 1.82 -6.87 0.00
N TRP A 150 1.29 -5.95 -0.81
CA TRP A 150 1.49 -5.89 -2.24
C TRP A 150 2.66 -5.00 -2.58
N LEU A 151 3.64 -5.55 -3.29
CA LEU A 151 4.84 -4.87 -3.74
C LEU A 151 4.51 -3.79 -4.75
N ILE A 152 5.16 -2.63 -4.59
CA ILE A 152 5.15 -1.56 -5.58
C ILE A 152 6.55 -1.44 -6.17
N TYR A 153 6.64 -1.59 -7.49
CA TYR A 153 7.87 -1.41 -8.25
C TYR A 153 8.02 0.04 -8.72
N LYS A 154 9.25 0.53 -8.87
CA LYS A 154 9.53 1.94 -9.19
C LYS A 154 8.99 2.42 -10.55
N GLU A 155 8.84 1.51 -11.51
CA GLU A 155 8.32 1.81 -12.85
C GLU A 155 6.78 1.77 -12.90
N ALA A 156 6.13 1.35 -11.81
CA ALA A 156 4.68 1.34 -11.69
C ALA A 156 4.12 2.76 -11.43
N LYS A 157 2.77 2.89 -11.45
CA LYS A 157 2.08 4.10 -10.97
C LYS A 157 2.61 4.49 -9.59
N SER A 158 2.72 5.80 -9.31
CA SER A 158 3.23 6.26 -8.01
C SER A 158 2.43 5.64 -6.85
N PRO A 159 3.07 5.24 -5.73
CA PRO A 159 2.37 4.60 -4.63
C PRO A 159 1.23 5.46 -4.07
N GLN A 160 1.40 6.78 -4.07
CA GLN A 160 0.38 7.75 -3.68
C GLN A 160 -0.82 7.73 -4.63
N ALA A 161 -0.59 7.59 -5.94
CA ALA A 161 -1.68 7.48 -6.91
C ALA A 161 -2.44 6.16 -6.74
N ILE A 162 -1.74 5.06 -6.44
CA ILE A 162 -2.37 3.77 -6.15
C ILE A 162 -3.19 3.85 -4.87
N GLU A 163 -2.62 4.35 -3.77
CA GLU A 163 -3.32 4.51 -2.48
C GLU A 163 -4.57 5.39 -2.63
N THR A 164 -4.46 6.52 -3.33
CA THR A 164 -5.58 7.43 -3.61
C THR A 164 -6.69 6.73 -4.41
N GLN A 165 -6.34 5.97 -5.45
CA GLN A 165 -7.31 5.21 -6.25
C GLN A 165 -8.02 4.15 -5.41
N VAL A 166 -7.27 3.40 -4.58
CA VAL A 166 -7.87 2.43 -3.65
C VAL A 166 -8.84 3.14 -2.71
N HIS A 167 -8.44 4.24 -2.08
CA HIS A 167 -9.29 4.95 -1.11
C HIS A 167 -10.57 5.49 -1.75
N ASN A 168 -10.47 6.13 -2.91
CA ASN A 168 -11.63 6.66 -3.63
C ASN A 168 -12.64 5.58 -3.98
N LEU A 169 -12.16 4.45 -4.50
CA LEU A 169 -13.03 3.34 -4.88
C LEU A 169 -13.67 2.70 -3.64
N LEU A 170 -12.92 2.48 -2.56
CA LEU A 170 -13.46 1.93 -1.32
C LEU A 170 -14.48 2.87 -0.67
N TRP A 171 -14.28 4.20 -0.72
CA TRP A 171 -15.29 5.16 -0.27
C TRP A 171 -16.56 5.11 -1.10
N GLN A 172 -16.45 4.95 -2.42
CA GLN A 172 -17.61 4.83 -3.30
C GLN A 172 -18.39 3.53 -3.04
N LEU A 173 -17.69 2.42 -2.78
CA LEU A 173 -18.29 1.11 -2.59
C LEU A 173 -18.86 0.88 -1.20
N PHE A 174 -18.15 1.34 -0.16
CA PHE A 174 -18.41 0.96 1.24
C PHE A 174 -18.62 2.17 2.16
N GLY A 175 -18.38 3.39 1.67
CA GLY A 175 -18.46 4.59 2.49
C GLY A 175 -17.26 4.77 3.42
N LYS A 176 -17.40 5.72 4.35
CA LYS A 176 -16.35 6.12 5.30
C LYS A 176 -16.60 5.50 6.67
N GLY A 177 -15.59 4.86 7.23
CA GLY A 177 -15.49 4.50 8.63
C GLY A 177 -14.63 5.52 9.37
N HIS A 178 -15.06 5.89 10.58
CA HIS A 178 -14.29 6.77 11.46
C HIS A 178 -13.95 6.04 12.73
N VAL A 179 -12.67 6.06 13.12
CA VAL A 179 -12.18 5.47 14.37
C VAL A 179 -11.77 6.59 15.31
N VAL A 180 -12.31 6.57 16.53
CA VAL A 180 -11.85 7.44 17.62
C VAL A 180 -10.53 6.92 18.15
N CYS A 181 -9.58 7.82 18.36
CA CYS A 181 -8.25 7.50 18.84
C CYS A 181 -7.88 8.35 20.04
N ASP A 182 -7.80 7.67 21.18
CA ASP A 182 -7.34 8.26 22.43
C ASP A 182 -5.82 8.31 22.52
N GLY A 183 -5.11 7.38 21.86
CA GLY A 183 -3.65 7.29 21.95
C GLY A 183 -2.89 8.36 21.17
N CYS A 184 -3.50 8.93 20.12
CA CYS A 184 -2.91 10.03 19.38
C CYS A 184 -2.97 11.31 20.23
N HIS A 185 -1.96 11.56 21.06
CA HIS A 185 -1.71 12.87 21.68
C HIS A 185 -0.68 13.63 20.82
N LYS A 186 -0.86 14.94 20.60
CA LYS A 186 -0.08 15.70 19.59
C LYS A 186 1.44 15.64 19.84
N ASN A 187 2.24 15.44 18.79
CA ASN A 187 3.34 16.36 18.48
C ASN A 187 2.80 17.35 17.45
N ILE A 188 2.95 18.64 17.71
CA ILE A 188 2.36 19.74 16.93
C ILE A 188 3.22 19.97 15.69
N SER A 189 2.63 19.88 14.51
CA SER A 189 3.14 20.50 13.29
C SER A 189 1.97 21.15 12.57
N ASP A 190 2.10 22.46 12.32
CA ASP A 190 1.05 23.35 11.87
C ASP A 190 0.62 23.05 10.43
N GLY A 191 -0.69 22.89 10.20
CA GLY A 191 -1.27 22.91 8.86
C GLY A 191 -2.31 21.83 8.52
N GLU A 192 -2.42 20.76 9.30
CA GLU A 192 -3.39 19.69 8.98
C GLU A 192 -4.76 19.94 9.63
N VAL A 193 -5.80 20.07 8.79
CA VAL A 193 -7.21 20.26 9.23
C VAL A 193 -7.68 19.00 9.96
N ARG A 194 -7.69 19.07 11.29
CA ARG A 194 -8.34 18.04 12.13
C ARG A 194 -9.83 18.31 12.23
N THR A 195 -10.64 17.28 12.02
CA THR A 195 -12.02 17.26 12.50
C THR A 195 -12.00 16.80 13.97
N ARG A 196 -11.69 17.70 14.91
CA ARG A 196 -11.84 17.42 16.36
C ARG A 196 -13.28 16.97 16.64
N THR A 197 -13.47 16.00 17.54
CA THR A 197 -14.76 15.82 18.21
C THR A 197 -14.91 16.92 19.26
N ASP A 198 -16.13 17.25 19.66
CA ASP A 198 -16.41 18.25 20.72
C ASP A 198 -15.71 17.91 22.05
N ASN A 199 -15.39 16.63 22.29
CA ASN A 199 -14.67 16.14 23.46
C ASN A 199 -13.13 16.15 23.34
N GLY A 200 -12.54 16.71 22.28
CA GLY A 200 -11.09 16.85 22.12
C GLY A 200 -10.31 15.60 21.66
N MET A 201 -10.98 14.48 21.38
CA MET A 201 -10.37 13.25 20.86
C MET A 201 -10.02 13.35 19.36
N ASN A 202 -8.99 12.62 18.93
CA ASN A 202 -8.59 12.55 17.52
C ASN A 202 -9.42 11.50 16.78
N ARG A 203 -9.70 11.77 15.49
CA ARG A 203 -10.39 10.83 14.59
C ARG A 203 -9.46 10.39 13.48
N HIS A 204 -9.39 9.09 13.24
CA HIS A 204 -8.86 8.54 12.00
C HIS A 204 -10.00 8.38 11.01
N VAL A 205 -9.93 9.11 9.90
CA VAL A 205 -11.03 9.22 8.90
C VAL A 205 -10.84 8.33 7.67
N GLU A 206 -9.70 7.67 7.58
CA GLU A 206 -9.31 6.81 6.45
C GLU A 206 -9.53 5.33 6.80
N TRP A 207 -10.67 5.01 7.40
CA TRP A 207 -11.14 3.64 7.58
C TRP A 207 -12.34 3.39 6.68
N PHE A 208 -12.58 2.13 6.34
CA PHE A 208 -13.68 1.68 5.49
C PHE A 208 -14.53 0.71 6.31
N CYS A 209 -15.82 1.01 6.44
CA CYS A 209 -16.77 0.17 7.14
C CYS A 209 -17.47 -0.73 6.11
N LEU A 210 -17.17 -2.02 6.12
CA LEU A 210 -17.73 -2.97 5.17
C LEU A 210 -18.23 -4.23 5.85
N ASP A 211 -19.12 -4.95 5.16
CA ASP A 211 -19.51 -6.29 5.57
C ASP A 211 -18.28 -7.21 5.55
N ARG A 212 -18.16 -8.08 6.53
CA ARG A 212 -17.04 -9.03 6.64
C ARG A 212 -16.84 -9.87 5.38
N ARG A 213 -17.93 -10.16 4.65
CA ARG A 213 -17.91 -10.90 3.39
C ARG A 213 -17.23 -10.13 2.25
N ASP A 214 -17.12 -8.81 2.38
CA ASP A 214 -16.56 -7.93 1.35
C ASP A 214 -15.07 -7.65 1.53
N VAL A 215 -14.45 -8.08 2.63
CA VAL A 215 -13.00 -7.90 2.86
C VAL A 215 -12.15 -8.46 1.70
N PRO A 216 -12.45 -9.63 1.12
CA PRO A 216 -11.72 -10.11 -0.06
C PRO A 216 -11.78 -9.18 -1.28
N VAL A 217 -12.84 -8.39 -1.44
CA VAL A 217 -12.98 -7.41 -2.54
C VAL A 217 -11.91 -6.32 -2.41
N VAL A 218 -11.55 -5.92 -1.19
CA VAL A 218 -10.45 -4.97 -0.94
C VAL A 218 -9.13 -5.51 -1.50
N TYR A 219 -8.87 -6.82 -1.33
CA TYR A 219 -7.65 -7.45 -1.86
C TYR A 219 -7.65 -7.52 -3.39
N GLU A 220 -8.82 -7.75 -4.00
CA GLU A 220 -8.96 -7.74 -5.46
C GLU A 220 -8.66 -6.36 -6.04
N ILE A 221 -9.19 -5.30 -5.42
CA ILE A 221 -8.93 -3.91 -5.82
C ILE A 221 -7.44 -3.56 -5.68
N VAL A 222 -6.85 -3.85 -4.51
CA VAL A 222 -5.42 -3.57 -4.28
C VAL A 222 -4.57 -4.34 -5.27
N GLY A 223 -4.76 -5.66 -5.39
CA GLY A 223 -3.98 -6.50 -6.31
C GLY A 223 -4.10 -6.06 -7.77
N CYS A 224 -5.31 -5.71 -8.22
CA CYS A 224 -5.55 -5.20 -9.57
C CYS A 224 -4.75 -3.92 -9.84
N LEU A 225 -4.83 -2.94 -8.93
CA LEU A 225 -4.13 -1.67 -9.08
C LEU A 225 -2.61 -1.79 -8.99
N THR A 226 -2.09 -2.67 -8.11
CA THR A 226 -0.64 -2.91 -8.02
C THR A 226 -0.09 -3.67 -9.21
N ASN A 227 -0.93 -4.46 -9.89
CA ASN A 227 -0.61 -5.12 -11.16
C ASN A 227 -0.84 -4.21 -12.39
N GLY A 228 -1.25 -2.95 -12.20
CA GLY A 228 -1.48 -1.99 -13.28
C GLY A 228 -2.81 -2.16 -14.03
N GLY A 229 -3.72 -2.98 -13.53
CA GLY A 229 -5.06 -3.18 -14.08
C GLY A 229 -6.03 -2.05 -13.75
N ASP A 230 -7.25 -2.18 -14.28
CA ASP A 230 -8.39 -1.31 -13.98
C ASP A 230 -9.35 -2.01 -12.99
N PRO A 231 -9.49 -1.50 -11.74
CA PRO A 231 -10.35 -2.11 -10.74
C PRO A 231 -11.84 -1.95 -11.05
N GLU A 232 -12.25 -1.02 -11.93
CA GLU A 232 -13.65 -0.87 -12.32
C GLU A 232 -14.16 -2.03 -13.17
N GLU A 233 -13.25 -2.75 -13.84
CA GLU A 233 -13.56 -3.95 -14.64
C GLU A 233 -13.72 -5.22 -13.78
N LEU A 234 -13.40 -5.16 -12.48
CA LEU A 234 -13.56 -6.31 -11.59
C LEU A 234 -15.05 -6.64 -11.42
N PRO A 235 -15.50 -7.89 -11.65
CA PRO A 235 -16.92 -8.25 -11.53
C PRO A 235 -17.56 -7.88 -10.20
N ALA A 236 -16.80 -8.01 -9.10
CA ALA A 236 -17.24 -7.65 -7.75
C ALA A 236 -17.47 -6.13 -7.59
N VAL A 237 -16.66 -5.31 -8.27
CA VAL A 237 -16.76 -3.85 -8.28
C VAL A 237 -17.90 -3.43 -9.21
N MET A 238 -17.92 -3.90 -10.45
CA MET A 238 -18.98 -3.64 -11.42
C MET A 238 -20.38 -3.91 -10.85
N THR A 239 -20.55 -5.06 -10.19
CA THR A 239 -21.83 -5.45 -9.61
C THR A 239 -22.27 -4.45 -8.53
N ARG A 240 -21.36 -4.03 -7.67
CA ARG A 240 -21.66 -3.08 -6.58
C ARG A 240 -21.88 -1.66 -7.09
N LEU A 241 -21.11 -1.21 -8.08
CA LEU A 241 -21.34 0.10 -8.72
C LEU A 241 -22.70 0.19 -9.43
N LYS A 242 -23.17 -0.92 -10.02
CA LYS A 242 -24.51 -1.01 -10.62
C LYS A 242 -25.63 -1.02 -9.57
N LEU A 243 -25.38 -1.57 -8.39
CA LEU A 243 -26.33 -1.63 -7.27
C LEU A 243 -26.31 -0.38 -6.39
N ALA A 244 -25.22 0.39 -6.42
CA ALA A 244 -25.13 1.64 -5.68
C ALA A 244 -26.20 2.61 -6.19
N PRO A 245 -27.02 3.20 -5.30
CA PRO A 245 -28.00 4.19 -5.72
C PRO A 245 -27.23 5.31 -6.45
N LYS A 246 -27.64 5.61 -7.69
CA LYS A 246 -27.10 6.77 -8.42
C LYS A 246 -27.36 7.99 -7.55
N VAL A 247 -26.32 8.49 -6.87
CA VAL A 247 -26.37 9.78 -6.19
C VAL A 247 -26.77 10.76 -7.28
N LYS A 248 -27.99 11.29 -7.21
CA LYS A 248 -28.41 12.38 -8.08
C LYS A 248 -27.38 13.48 -7.86
N GLN A 249 -26.50 13.69 -8.83
CA GLN A 249 -25.72 14.91 -8.87
C GLN A 249 -26.74 16.03 -8.80
N LYS A 250 -26.75 16.77 -7.69
CA LYS A 250 -27.39 18.08 -7.70
C LYS A 250 -26.64 18.85 -8.78
N SER A 251 -27.28 18.99 -9.93
CA SER A 251 -26.94 19.98 -10.92
C SER A 251 -26.96 21.32 -10.22
N GLY A 252 -25.80 21.73 -9.70
CA GLY A 252 -25.54 23.11 -9.31
C GLY A 252 -25.56 23.92 -10.58
N GLY A 253 -26.77 24.34 -10.98
CA GLY A 253 -26.95 25.38 -11.97
C GLY A 253 -26.35 26.66 -11.41
N CYS A 254 -25.19 27.03 -11.93
CA CYS A 254 -24.74 28.40 -11.93
C CYS A 254 -25.44 29.09 -13.12
N CYS A 255 -26.24 30.13 -12.85
CA CYS A 255 -26.15 31.44 -13.49
C CYS A 255 -27.44 32.27 -13.33
N CYS A 256 -27.24 33.47 -12.80
CA CYS A 256 -27.83 34.74 -13.21
C CYS A 256 -29.36 34.87 -13.32
N GLN A 257 -29.94 35.64 -12.39
CA GLN A 257 -30.52 36.96 -12.68
C GLN A 257 -30.56 37.80 -11.40
#